data_AF-A0A0Q5TEI0-F1
#
_entry.id   AF-A0A0Q5TEI0-F1
#
_cell.length_a   1.000
_cell.length_b   1.000
_cell.length_c   1.000
_cell.angle_alpha   90.00
_cell.angle_beta   90.00
_cell.angle_gamma   90.00
#
_symmetry.space_group_name_H-M   'P 1'
#
loop_
_entity.id
_entity.type
_entity.pdbx_description
1 polymer ?
#
loop_
_entity_poly.entity_id
_entity_poly.type
_entity_poly.pdbx_seq_one_letter_code
_entity_poly.pdbx_strand_id
1 'polypeptide(L)'
;MEEMKSFFNHDPNYTLASLRNKTVSISITESSCDYDIIAPDNQTIKDVVLAPIKRGDVTGSSFMFDIAEDGDEWERGPDGIYLRTVFKIEVVYEQGPVSMPAYLQSSTSTVSRSLDEVIAMTRKTESNYRRQRALMHVIMLQK
;
A
#
# COMPACT_ATOMS: atom_id res chain seq x y z
N MET A 1 1.00 15.48 6.99
CA MET A 1 0.49 14.55 5.97
C MET A 1 -1.02 14.70 5.92
N GLU A 2 -1.56 15.72 5.23
CA GLU A 2 -3.02 16.00 5.21
C GLU A 2 -3.67 15.67 3.85
N GLU A 3 -2.88 15.32 2.84
CA GLU A 3 -3.35 15.25 1.44
C GLU A 3 -3.17 13.89 0.77
N MET A 4 -2.76 12.87 1.54
CA MET A 4 -2.54 11.54 0.98
C MET A 4 -3.84 10.96 0.40
N LYS A 5 -3.73 10.39 -0.81
CA LYS A 5 -4.82 9.72 -1.53
C LYS A 5 -4.45 8.27 -1.82
N SER A 6 -5.46 7.48 -2.15
CA SER A 6 -5.25 6.14 -2.67
C SER A 6 -5.88 5.98 -4.04
N PHE A 7 -5.10 5.46 -4.99
CA PHE A 7 -5.52 5.19 -6.36
C PHE A 7 -5.33 3.71 -6.72
N PHE A 8 -6.07 3.22 -7.70
CA PHE A 8 -5.71 1.98 -8.36
C PHE A 8 -4.74 2.27 -9.51
N ASN A 9 -3.61 1.56 -9.57
CA ASN A 9 -2.60 1.71 -10.63
C ASN A 9 -2.08 3.14 -10.82
N HIS A 10 -1.97 3.93 -9.74
CA HIS A 10 -1.58 5.35 -9.80
C HIS A 10 -2.50 6.24 -10.66
N ASP A 11 -3.67 5.75 -11.04
CA ASP A 11 -4.61 6.47 -11.90
C ASP A 11 -5.64 7.22 -11.05
N PRO A 12 -5.61 8.57 -11.03
CA PRO A 12 -6.55 9.36 -10.25
C PRO A 12 -8.01 9.19 -10.68
N ASN A 13 -8.29 8.65 -11.88
CA ASN A 13 -9.65 8.28 -12.30
C ASN A 13 -10.24 7.16 -11.44
N TYR A 14 -9.40 6.34 -10.81
CA TYR A 14 -9.79 5.28 -9.89
C TYR A 14 -9.43 5.65 -8.44
N THR A 15 -9.95 6.79 -7.98
CA THR A 15 -9.79 7.23 -6.59
C THR A 15 -10.52 6.31 -5.61
N LEU A 16 -9.77 5.76 -4.65
CA LEU A 16 -10.26 4.80 -3.67
C LEU A 16 -10.48 5.44 -2.30
N ALA A 17 -9.58 6.31 -1.86
CA ALA A 17 -9.69 6.95 -0.55
C ALA A 17 -8.87 8.23 -0.44
N SER A 18 -9.13 8.99 0.61
CA SER A 18 -8.28 10.10 1.02
C SER A 18 -8.22 10.23 2.53
N LEU A 19 -7.07 10.68 3.01
CA LEU A 19 -6.84 10.89 4.44
C LEU A 19 -7.75 12.00 4.97
N ARG A 20 -7.93 13.06 4.18
CA ARG A 20 -8.86 14.17 4.46
C ARG A 20 -10.30 13.70 4.70
N ASN A 21 -10.78 12.74 3.90
CA ASN A 21 -12.15 12.21 4.04
C ASN A 21 -12.24 11.07 5.06
N LYS A 22 -11.13 10.73 5.72
CA LYS A 22 -11.04 9.64 6.71
C LYS A 22 -11.50 8.29 6.14
N THR A 23 -11.23 8.07 4.85
CA THR A 23 -11.50 6.80 4.17
C THR A 23 -10.26 5.95 3.94
N VAL A 24 -9.10 6.45 4.37
CA VAL A 24 -7.86 5.67 4.52
C VAL A 24 -7.33 5.85 5.95
N SER A 25 -6.86 4.76 6.53
CA SER A 25 -6.01 4.77 7.74
C SER A 25 -4.66 4.19 7.40
N ILE A 26 -3.59 4.76 7.96
CA ILE A 26 -2.21 4.32 7.74
C ILE A 26 -1.62 3.98 9.10
N SER A 27 -0.93 2.84 9.18
CA SER A 27 -0.19 2.39 10.35
C SER A 27 1.25 2.12 9.94
N ILE A 28 2.18 2.88 10.50
CA ILE A 28 3.61 2.73 10.22
C ILE A 28 4.26 2.02 11.40
N THR A 29 4.95 0.93 11.13
CA THR A 29 5.83 0.23 12.06
C THR A 29 7.29 0.37 11.60
N GLU A 30 8.25 -0.12 12.38
CA GLU A 30 9.66 -0.17 11.96
C GLU A 30 9.89 -0.97 10.67
N SER A 31 8.95 -1.83 10.29
CA SER A 31 9.11 -2.77 9.18
C SER A 31 7.98 -2.77 8.15
N SER A 32 6.87 -2.06 8.42
CA SER A 32 5.70 -1.98 7.56
C SER A 32 5.11 -0.58 7.51
N CYS A 33 4.39 -0.29 6.43
CA CYS A 33 3.46 0.84 6.32
C CYS A 33 2.16 0.26 5.77
N ASP A 34 1.32 -0.16 6.70
CA ASP A 34 0.06 -0.80 6.41
C ASP A 34 -1.01 0.27 6.20
N TYR A 35 -1.99 -0.03 5.36
CA TYR A 35 -3.09 0.88 5.15
C TYR A 35 -4.41 0.16 4.93
N ASP A 36 -5.47 0.72 5.49
CA ASP A 36 -6.83 0.24 5.29
C ASP A 36 -7.62 1.27 4.51
N ILE A 37 -8.43 0.80 3.57
CA ILE A 37 -9.25 1.65 2.73
C ILE A 37 -10.72 1.27 2.84
N ILE A 38 -11.54 2.31 3.04
CA ILE A 38 -12.97 2.29 2.80
C ILE A 38 -13.20 2.66 1.34
N ALA A 39 -13.21 1.65 0.47
CA ALA A 39 -13.37 1.85 -0.97
C ALA A 39 -14.78 2.39 -1.30
N PRO A 40 -14.94 3.17 -2.38
CA PRO A 40 -16.25 3.63 -2.82
C PRO A 40 -17.12 2.46 -3.21
N ASP A 41 -18.38 2.49 -2.78
CA ASP A 41 -19.35 1.44 -3.09
C ASP A 41 -20.06 1.73 -4.43
N ASN A 42 -19.32 1.60 -5.53
CA ASN A 42 -19.87 1.74 -6.88
C ASN A 42 -19.43 0.59 -7.79
N GLN A 43 -20.14 0.43 -8.91
CA GLN A 43 -19.93 -0.69 -9.83
C GLN A 43 -18.52 -0.68 -10.44
N THR A 44 -18.02 0.49 -10.83
CA THR A 44 -16.67 0.63 -11.40
C THR A 44 -15.60 0.10 -10.46
N ILE A 45 -15.63 0.49 -9.18
CA ILE A 45 -14.65 0.03 -8.18
C ILE A 45 -14.83 -1.47 -7.90
N LYS A 46 -16.07 -1.98 -7.85
CA LYS A 46 -16.32 -3.41 -7.69
C LYS A 46 -15.69 -4.24 -8.80
N ASP A 47 -15.87 -3.84 -10.06
CA ASP A 47 -15.48 -4.64 -11.22
C ASP A 47 -14.01 -4.44 -11.62
N VAL A 48 -13.52 -3.21 -11.57
CA VAL A 48 -12.17 -2.87 -12.07
C VAL A 48 -11.10 -3.00 -10.99
N VAL A 49 -11.46 -2.82 -9.72
CA VAL A 49 -10.49 -2.80 -8.61
C VAL A 49 -10.66 -4.04 -7.73
N LEU A 50 -11.85 -4.23 -7.15
CA LEU A 50 -12.05 -5.28 -6.15
C LEU A 50 -12.08 -6.69 -6.76
N ALA A 51 -12.70 -6.88 -7.92
CA ALA A 51 -12.79 -8.20 -8.54
C ALA A 51 -11.41 -8.77 -8.96
N PRO A 52 -10.49 -8.00 -9.58
CA PRO A 52 -9.13 -8.46 -9.85
C PRO A 52 -8.32 -8.76 -8.59
N ILE A 53 -8.47 -7.96 -7.52
CA ILE A 53 -7.81 -8.24 -6.23
C ILE A 53 -8.34 -9.55 -5.64
N LYS A 54 -9.66 -9.73 -5.60
CA LYS A 54 -10.31 -10.97 -5.09
C LYS A 54 -9.89 -12.22 -5.87
N ARG A 55 -9.71 -12.09 -7.18
CA ARG A 55 -9.25 -13.19 -8.05
C ARG A 55 -7.75 -13.48 -7.89
N GLY A 56 -6.98 -12.55 -7.33
CA GLY A 56 -5.52 -12.67 -7.19
C GLY A 56 -4.72 -12.15 -8.38
N ASP A 57 -5.36 -11.42 -9.31
CA ASP A 57 -4.66 -10.80 -10.45
C ASP A 57 -3.93 -9.52 -10.05
N VAL A 58 -4.39 -8.89 -8.95
CA VAL A 58 -3.76 -7.72 -8.35
C VAL A 58 -3.43 -8.07 -6.91
N THR A 59 -2.15 -8.31 -6.66
CA THR A 59 -1.64 -8.69 -5.34
C THR A 59 -0.69 -7.66 -4.76
N GLY A 60 -0.22 -6.67 -5.54
CA GLY A 60 0.79 -5.71 -5.12
C GLY A 60 0.20 -4.37 -4.65
N SER A 61 1.07 -3.55 -4.06
CA SER A 61 0.80 -2.16 -3.70
C SER A 61 2.02 -1.29 -4.02
N SER A 62 1.78 0.01 -4.23
CA SER A 62 2.81 1.01 -4.46
C SER A 62 2.44 2.30 -3.75
N PHE A 63 3.40 3.22 -3.67
CA PHE A 63 3.22 4.54 -3.10
C PHE A 63 4.10 5.56 -3.83
N MET A 64 3.67 6.81 -3.82
CA MET A 64 4.43 7.96 -4.31
C MET A 64 4.86 8.81 -3.13
N PHE A 65 6.14 9.15 -3.07
CA PHE A 65 6.74 9.82 -1.93
C PHE A 65 7.92 10.71 -2.33
N ASP A 66 8.18 11.71 -1.49
CA ASP A 66 9.41 12.49 -1.53
C ASP A 66 10.34 12.07 -0.39
N ILE A 67 11.64 12.15 -0.68
CA ILE A 67 12.70 11.82 0.26
C ILE A 67 13.06 13.08 1.03
N ALA A 68 13.24 12.94 2.34
CA ALA A 68 13.69 14.05 3.17
C ALA A 68 15.13 14.48 2.81
N GLU A 69 15.51 15.69 3.20
CA GLU A 69 16.92 16.09 3.18
C GLU A 69 17.79 15.05 3.91
N ASP A 70 18.92 14.68 3.28
CA ASP A 70 19.82 13.60 3.69
C ASP A 70 19.10 12.24 3.93
N GLY A 71 17.99 12.01 3.23
CA GLY A 71 17.15 10.84 3.39
C GLY A 71 17.48 9.65 2.49
N ASP A 72 18.45 9.80 1.59
CA ASP A 72 18.95 8.72 0.73
C ASP A 72 20.45 8.79 0.47
N GLU A 73 21.03 7.63 0.14
CA GLU A 73 22.40 7.50 -0.35
C GLU A 73 22.41 6.72 -1.66
N TRP A 74 23.40 7.05 -2.50
CA TRP A 74 23.64 6.39 -3.77
C TRP A 74 25.02 5.75 -3.76
N GLU A 75 25.09 4.46 -4.07
CA GLU A 75 26.33 3.70 -4.17
C GLU A 75 26.48 3.17 -5.60
N ARG A 76 27.68 3.29 -6.18
CA ARG A 76 27.97 2.69 -7.48
C ARG A 76 28.44 1.25 -7.29
N GLY A 77 27.65 0.30 -7.79
CA GLY A 77 27.97 -1.11 -7.78
C GLY A 77 29.13 -1.48 -8.70
N PRO A 78 29.75 -2.67 -8.51
CA PRO A 78 30.87 -3.14 -9.33
C PRO A 78 30.54 -3.31 -10.82
N ASP A 79 29.27 -3.53 -11.13
CA ASP A 79 28.69 -3.66 -12.48
C ASP A 79 28.34 -2.30 -13.12
N GLY A 80 28.56 -1.19 -12.40
CA GLY A 80 28.19 0.15 -12.83
C GLY A 80 26.72 0.51 -12.59
N ILE A 81 25.93 -0.37 -11.97
CA ILE A 81 24.56 -0.08 -11.55
C ILE A 81 24.61 0.75 -10.26
N TYR A 82 23.80 1.81 -10.21
CA TYR A 82 23.66 2.61 -9.00
C TYR A 82 22.60 2.01 -8.09
N LEU A 83 22.97 1.71 -6.85
CA LEU A 83 22.06 1.31 -5.78
C LEU A 83 21.66 2.55 -4.99
N ARG A 84 20.36 2.82 -4.91
CA ARG A 84 19.80 3.85 -4.03
C ARG A 84 19.28 3.22 -2.74
N THR A 85 19.72 3.73 -1.61
CA THR A 85 19.21 3.34 -0.31
C THR A 85 18.45 4.52 0.29
N VAL A 86 17.14 4.37 0.47
CA VAL A 86 16.29 5.37 1.12
C VAL A 86 16.18 5.03 2.61
N PHE A 87 16.51 5.99 3.47
CA PHE A 87 16.46 5.88 4.93
C PHE A 87 15.35 6.74 5.53
N LYS A 88 14.95 7.83 4.87
CA LYS A 88 13.98 8.78 5.40
C LYS A 88 13.07 9.37 4.33
N ILE A 89 11.76 9.17 4.51
CA ILE A 89 10.71 9.72 3.66
C ILE A 89 10.18 10.99 4.32
N GLU A 90 10.04 12.08 3.56
CA GLU A 90 9.45 13.33 4.05
C GLU A 90 7.92 13.27 4.01
N VAL A 91 7.37 12.82 2.87
CA VAL A 91 5.93 12.81 2.63
C VAL A 91 5.55 11.67 1.70
N VAL A 92 4.41 11.05 1.98
CA VAL A 92 3.72 10.11 1.10
C VAL A 92 2.48 10.80 0.54
N TYR A 93 2.39 10.91 -0.78
CA TYR A 93 1.29 11.57 -1.49
C TYR A 93 0.19 10.59 -1.90
N GLU A 94 0.61 9.39 -2.25
CA GLU A 94 -0.27 8.38 -2.83
C GLU A 94 0.16 7.01 -2.30
N GLN A 95 -0.82 6.15 -2.04
CA GLN A 95 -0.58 4.72 -1.82
C GLN A 95 -1.78 3.91 -2.28
N GLY A 96 -1.55 2.83 -3.00
CA GLY A 96 -2.65 2.09 -3.59
C GLY A 96 -2.31 0.75 -4.21
N PRO A 97 -3.33 -0.10 -4.45
CA PRO A 97 -3.16 -1.36 -5.16
C PRO A 97 -2.64 -1.13 -6.58
N VAL A 98 -1.68 -1.94 -7.00
CA VAL A 98 -1.14 -1.91 -8.37
C VAL A 98 -0.96 -3.33 -8.91
N SER A 99 -1.16 -3.51 -10.21
CA SER A 99 -0.94 -4.79 -10.90
C SER A 99 0.55 -5.11 -11.06
N MET A 100 1.38 -4.07 -11.17
CA MET A 100 2.83 -4.19 -11.39
C MET A 100 3.58 -3.43 -10.29
N PRO A 101 3.75 -4.02 -9.09
CA PRO A 101 4.40 -3.33 -7.97
C PRO A 101 5.89 -3.15 -8.22
N ALA A 102 6.41 -1.97 -7.90
CA ALA A 102 7.85 -1.72 -7.87
C ALA A 102 8.56 -2.46 -6.71
N TYR A 103 7.81 -2.82 -5.66
CA TYR A 103 8.29 -3.51 -4.48
C TYR A 103 7.71 -4.92 -4.40
N LEU A 104 8.56 -5.93 -4.58
CA LEU A 104 8.18 -7.35 -4.64
C LEU A 104 7.58 -7.89 -3.32
N GLN A 105 7.76 -7.20 -2.20
CA GLN A 105 7.25 -7.59 -0.87
C GLN A 105 5.96 -6.86 -0.47
N SER A 106 5.27 -6.20 -1.40
CA SER A 106 3.96 -5.59 -1.17
C SER A 106 2.83 -6.59 -1.38
N SER A 107 1.76 -6.51 -0.57
CA SER A 107 0.63 -7.43 -0.63
C SER A 107 -0.72 -6.73 -0.45
N THR A 108 -1.70 -7.04 -1.30
CA THR A 108 -3.04 -6.43 -1.30
C THR A 108 -4.13 -7.49 -1.13
N SER A 109 -5.12 -7.21 -0.28
CA SER A 109 -6.27 -8.10 -0.06
C SER A 109 -7.59 -7.33 0.16
N THR A 110 -8.72 -8.00 -0.05
CA THR A 110 -10.06 -7.48 0.26
C THR A 110 -10.69 -8.29 1.40
N VAL A 111 -11.40 -7.62 2.33
CA VAL A 111 -12.09 -8.27 3.45
C VAL A 111 -13.53 -7.76 3.58
N SER A 112 -14.48 -8.65 3.84
CA SER A 112 -15.87 -8.33 4.20
C SER A 112 -15.98 -7.96 5.69
N ARG A 113 -16.86 -7.01 6.03
CA ARG A 113 -16.87 -6.26 7.31
C ARG A 113 -17.35 -7.01 8.56
N SER A 114 -16.78 -8.15 8.85
CA SER A 114 -16.78 -8.65 10.21
C SER A 114 -15.55 -8.08 10.93
N LEU A 115 -15.76 -7.22 11.94
CA LEU A 115 -14.69 -6.68 12.78
C LEU A 115 -13.82 -7.80 13.38
N ASP A 116 -14.44 -8.94 13.70
CA ASP A 116 -13.78 -10.13 14.22
C ASP A 116 -12.95 -10.87 13.14
N GLU A 117 -13.41 -10.89 11.88
CA GLU A 117 -12.64 -11.45 10.76
C GLU A 117 -11.40 -10.60 10.44
N VAL A 118 -11.54 -9.27 10.51
CA VAL A 118 -10.41 -8.35 10.33
C VAL A 118 -9.36 -8.58 11.43
N ILE A 119 -9.78 -8.65 12.70
CA ILE A 119 -8.87 -8.90 13.84
C ILE A 119 -8.18 -10.27 13.74
N ALA A 120 -8.90 -11.31 13.29
CA ALA A 120 -8.34 -12.66 13.13
C ALA A 120 -7.33 -12.75 11.99
N MET A 121 -7.54 -12.03 10.89
CA MET A 121 -6.62 -11.98 9.73
C MET A 121 -5.30 -11.29 10.10
N THR A 122 -5.36 -10.13 10.77
CA THR A 122 -4.17 -9.38 11.21
C THR A 122 -3.23 -10.24 12.05
N ARG A 123 -3.78 -10.99 13.02
CA ARG A 123 -3.01 -11.92 13.88
C ARG A 123 -2.36 -13.08 13.11
N LYS A 124 -2.95 -13.51 11.99
CA LYS A 124 -2.46 -14.61 11.17
C LYS A 124 -1.32 -14.17 10.25
N THR A 125 -1.37 -12.92 9.75
CA THR A 125 -0.35 -12.33 8.88
C THR A 125 0.93 -11.99 9.65
N GLU A 126 0.82 -11.56 10.91
CA GLU A 126 1.97 -11.26 11.79
C GLU A 126 2.90 -12.46 12.06
N SER A 127 2.38 -13.70 11.97
CA SER A 127 3.15 -14.92 12.27
C SER A 127 4.23 -15.26 11.21
N ASN A 128 4.24 -14.61 10.05
CA ASN A 128 4.91 -15.16 8.86
C ASN A 128 6.13 -14.40 8.30
N TYR A 129 6.63 -13.32 8.89
CA TYR A 129 7.72 -12.55 8.24
C TYR A 129 8.93 -12.24 9.14
N ARG A 130 10.10 -12.70 8.69
CA ARG A 130 11.42 -12.23 9.14
C ARG A 130 12.26 -11.77 7.94
N ARG A 131 12.89 -10.61 8.14
CA ARG A 131 13.99 -9.93 7.41
C ARG A 131 13.64 -8.98 6.25
N GLN A 132 13.76 -7.70 6.62
CA GLN A 132 14.19 -6.48 5.92
C GLN A 132 13.42 -5.96 4.67
N ARG A 133 12.93 -4.72 4.88
CA ARG A 133 12.44 -3.66 3.97
C ARG A 133 10.93 -3.64 3.67
N ALA A 134 10.25 -2.71 4.35
CA ALA A 134 8.93 -2.12 4.08
C ALA A 134 7.87 -3.09 3.53
N LEU A 135 7.36 -3.99 4.38
CA LEU A 135 6.24 -4.86 4.04
C LEU A 135 4.95 -4.02 4.06
N MET A 136 4.27 -3.84 2.93
CA MET A 136 2.99 -3.11 2.88
C MET A 136 1.84 -4.12 2.82
N HIS A 137 0.95 -4.12 3.81
CA HIS A 137 -0.28 -4.92 3.79
C HIS A 137 -1.51 -4.02 3.62
N VAL A 138 -2.43 -4.44 2.72
CA VAL A 138 -3.65 -3.70 2.40
C VAL A 138 -4.89 -4.51 2.75
N ILE A 139 -5.82 -3.86 3.44
CA ILE A 139 -7.17 -4.39 3.65
C ILE A 139 -8.20 -3.40 3.09
N MET A 140 -9.01 -3.86 2.13
CA MET A 140 -10.14 -3.09 1.61
C MET A 140 -11.46 -3.55 2.22
N LEU A 141 -12.21 -2.61 2.82
CA LEU A 141 -13.45 -2.87 3.55
C LEU A 141 -14.70 -2.37 2.78
N GLN A 142 -15.66 -3.27 2.47
CA GLN A 142 -16.92 -2.92 1.76
C GLN A 142 -18.10 -2.67 2.70
N LYS A 143 -18.79 -1.51 2.62
CA LYS A 143 -19.94 -1.13 3.50
C LYS A 143 -21.08 -2.12 3.36
#